data_AF-A0A7R7VXM8-F1
#
_entry.id   AF-A0A7R7VXM8-F1
#
_cell.length_a   1.000
_cell.length_b   1.000
_cell.length_c   1.000
_cell.angle_alpha   90.00
_cell.angle_beta   90.00
_cell.angle_gamma   90.00
#
_symmetry.space_group_name_H-M   'P 1'
#
loop_
_entity.id
_entity.type
_entity.pdbx_description
1 polymer ?
#
loop_
_entity_poly.entity_id
_entity_poly.type
_entity_poly.pdbx_seq_one_letter_code
_entity_poly.pdbx_strand_id
1 'polypeptide(L)'
;MILSAAASYLGGLFVPKLRRRPMMIGASLACSLCFVGFSATTGVYSNSRDSISATASVVLIFIIDFCFSFGWTPLQAMYPVECLSYEIRAKGMAFSSVLSNIALLVDQFGIGNAIDKIGWRTYIILAGWNIAQAVFIYFFAVETNKRTLEELTEIFNALNPRKRSTQKEQILVTGTTEPEMR
;
A
#
# COMPACT_ATOMS: atom_id res chain seq x y z
N MET A 1 3.67 1.57 18.60
CA MET A 1 4.84 2.45 18.38
C MET A 1 6.15 1.67 18.27
N ILE A 2 6.66 1.00 19.31
CA ILE A 2 7.91 0.21 19.20
C ILE A 2 7.74 -0.99 18.23
N LEU A 3 6.61 -1.71 18.34
CA LEU A 3 6.29 -2.84 17.46
C LEU A 3 6.14 -2.41 15.98
N SER A 4 5.45 -1.29 15.76
CA SER A 4 5.21 -0.66 14.45
C SER A 4 6.52 -0.19 13.78
N ALA A 5 7.43 0.38 14.58
CA ALA A 5 8.74 0.83 14.10
C ALA A 5 9.64 -0.35 13.70
N ALA A 6 9.67 -1.43 14.49
CA ALA A 6 10.39 -2.64 14.14
C ALA A 6 9.81 -3.33 12.89
N ALA A 7 8.48 -3.37 12.76
CA ALA A 7 7.78 -3.86 11.58
C ALA A 7 8.14 -3.07 10.31
N SER A 8 8.15 -1.73 10.41
CA SER A 8 8.53 -0.85 9.30
C SER A 8 9.98 -1.06 8.88
N TYR A 9 10.88 -1.27 9.83
CA TYR A 9 12.30 -1.54 9.56
C TYR A 9 12.49 -2.89 8.84
N LEU A 10 11.81 -3.94 9.31
CA LEU A 10 11.79 -5.25 8.65
C LEU A 10 11.13 -5.20 7.26
N GLY A 11 10.07 -4.40 7.11
CA GLY A 11 9.42 -4.11 5.83
C GLY A 11 10.39 -3.51 4.85
N GLY A 12 11.09 -2.44 5.25
CA GLY A 12 12.12 -1.78 4.45
C GLY A 12 13.23 -2.74 3.97
N LEU A 13 13.62 -3.72 4.77
CA LEU A 13 14.63 -4.73 4.39
C LEU A 13 14.11 -5.78 3.39
N PHE A 14 12.80 -6.06 3.40
CA PHE A 14 12.16 -7.02 2.48
C PHE A 14 11.62 -6.38 1.19
N VAL A 15 11.33 -5.08 1.20
CA VAL A 15 10.93 -4.27 0.03
C VAL A 15 11.85 -4.48 -1.20
N PRO A 16 13.19 -4.53 -1.10
CA PRO A 16 14.04 -4.73 -2.28
C PRO A 16 13.97 -6.14 -2.89
N LYS A 17 13.44 -7.14 -2.18
CA LYS A 17 13.31 -8.53 -2.68
C LYS A 17 11.92 -8.85 -3.22
N LEU A 18 10.90 -8.08 -2.85
CA LEU A 18 9.51 -8.34 -3.21
C LEU A 18 9.01 -7.43 -4.35
N ARG A 19 8.11 -7.98 -5.16
CA ARG A 19 7.39 -7.22 -6.20
C ARG A 19 6.45 -6.22 -5.51
N ARG A 20 6.65 -4.91 -5.73
CA ARG A 20 5.91 -3.82 -5.03
C ARG A 20 4.39 -3.91 -5.18
N ARG A 21 3.90 -4.29 -6.36
CA ARG A 21 2.47 -4.40 -6.68
C ARG A 21 1.73 -5.50 -5.87
N PRO A 22 2.15 -6.79 -5.89
CA PRO A 22 1.52 -7.81 -5.06
C PRO A 22 1.75 -7.57 -3.55
N MET A 23 2.79 -6.84 -3.16
CA MET A 23 3.03 -6.47 -1.77
C MET A 23 1.98 -5.47 -1.25
N MET A 24 1.62 -4.45 -2.02
CA MET A 24 0.54 -3.52 -1.65
C MET A 24 -0.81 -4.23 -1.58
N ILE A 25 -1.14 -5.02 -2.59
CA ILE A 25 -2.42 -5.75 -2.65
C ILE A 25 -2.49 -6.79 -1.54
N GLY A 26 -1.41 -7.54 -1.31
CA GLY A 26 -1.32 -8.52 -0.23
C GLY A 26 -1.45 -7.90 1.15
N ALA A 27 -0.82 -6.74 1.39
CA ALA A 27 -0.94 -6.01 2.64
C ALA A 27 -2.37 -5.46 2.84
N SER A 28 -2.98 -4.86 1.82
CA SER A 28 -4.36 -4.36 1.90
C SER A 28 -5.38 -5.49 2.12
N LEU A 29 -5.21 -6.65 1.48
CA LEU A 29 -6.07 -7.81 1.70
C LEU A 29 -5.87 -8.43 3.09
N ALA A 30 -4.63 -8.54 3.55
CA ALA A 30 -4.32 -9.03 4.90
C ALA A 30 -4.91 -8.10 5.98
N CYS A 31 -4.75 -6.78 5.81
CA CYS A 31 -5.37 -5.79 6.69
C CYS A 31 -6.90 -5.88 6.64
N SER A 32 -7.51 -6.03 5.46
CA SER A 32 -8.96 -6.20 5.34
C SER A 32 -9.48 -7.44 6.08
N LEU A 33 -8.80 -8.57 5.96
CA LEU A 33 -9.18 -9.80 6.67
C LEU A 33 -9.08 -9.63 8.19
N CYS A 34 -8.02 -8.97 8.65
CA CYS A 34 -7.84 -8.68 10.07
C CYS A 34 -8.89 -7.68 10.59
N PHE A 35 -9.30 -6.69 9.78
CA PHE A 35 -10.39 -5.76 10.11
C PHE A 35 -11.76 -6.45 10.21
N VAL A 36 -12.03 -7.44 9.36
CA VAL A 36 -13.24 -8.27 9.47
C VAL A 36 -13.23 -9.07 10.77
N GLY A 37 -12.08 -9.67 11.11
CA GLY A 37 -11.89 -10.35 12.40
C GLY A 37 -12.09 -9.42 13.60
N PHE A 38 -11.49 -8.23 13.54
CA PHE A 38 -11.63 -7.20 14.57
C PHE A 38 -13.08 -6.75 14.76
N SER A 39 -13.82 -6.56 13.65
CA SER A 39 -15.24 -6.24 13.68
C SER A 39 -16.07 -7.34 14.35
N ALA A 40 -15.76 -8.61 14.08
CA ALA A 40 -16.46 -9.75 14.66
C ALA A 40 -16.21 -9.84 16.18
N THR A 41 -14.96 -9.69 16.62
CA THR A 41 -14.59 -9.71 18.05
C THR A 41 -15.21 -8.52 18.80
N THR A 42 -15.21 -7.34 18.19
CA THR A 42 -15.85 -6.13 18.76
C THR A 42 -17.37 -6.30 18.88
N GLY A 43 -18.02 -6.93 17.90
CA GLY A 43 -19.45 -7.26 17.96
C GLY A 43 -19.78 -8.22 19.10
N VAL A 44 -18.96 -9.25 19.33
CA VAL A 44 -19.12 -10.20 20.44
C VAL A 44 -18.87 -9.52 21.79
N TYR A 45 -17.85 -8.67 21.87
CA TYR A 45 -17.55 -7.91 23.09
C TYR A 45 -18.72 -6.99 23.50
N SER A 46 -19.39 -6.36 22.53
CA SER A 46 -20.56 -5.53 22.78
C SER A 46 -21.73 -6.29 23.43
N ASN A 47 -21.82 -7.61 23.24
CA ASN A 47 -22.95 -8.41 23.69
C ASN A 47 -22.64 -9.17 25.00
N SER A 48 -21.43 -9.75 25.11
CA SER A 48 -21.06 -10.59 26.26
C SER A 48 -20.20 -9.88 27.32
N ARG A 49 -19.59 -8.72 27.00
CA ARG A 49 -18.65 -7.97 27.88
C ARG A 49 -17.52 -8.82 28.49
N ASP A 50 -17.13 -9.90 27.84
CA ASP A 50 -16.06 -10.78 28.29
C ASP A 50 -14.67 -10.15 28.11
N SER A 51 -13.83 -10.24 29.14
CA SER A 51 -12.42 -9.78 29.10
C SER A 51 -11.60 -10.47 28.01
N ILE A 52 -11.94 -11.72 27.65
CA ILE A 52 -11.26 -12.46 26.58
C ILE A 52 -11.47 -11.79 25.22
N SER A 53 -12.68 -11.30 24.95
CA SER A 53 -13.01 -10.62 23.68
C SER A 53 -12.34 -9.24 23.58
N ALA A 54 -12.16 -8.54 24.71
CA ALA A 54 -11.38 -7.30 24.75
C ALA A 54 -9.91 -7.55 24.38
N THR A 55 -9.27 -8.55 25.01
CA THR A 55 -7.87 -8.89 24.74
C THR A 55 -7.67 -9.33 23.29
N ALA A 56 -8.58 -10.14 22.74
CA ALA A 56 -8.52 -10.57 21.34
C ALA A 56 -8.62 -9.39 20.36
N SER A 57 -9.49 -8.42 20.63
CA SER A 57 -9.63 -7.20 19.80
C SER A 57 -8.34 -6.37 19.81
N VAL A 58 -7.70 -6.24 20.97
CA VAL A 58 -6.42 -5.53 21.11
C VAL A 58 -5.31 -6.26 20.34
N VAL A 59 -5.21 -7.59 20.43
CA VAL A 59 -4.19 -8.34 19.67
C VAL A 59 -4.39 -8.16 18.16
N LEU A 60 -5.63 -8.20 17.67
CA LEU A 60 -5.94 -8.00 16.25
C LEU A 60 -5.55 -6.61 15.75
N ILE A 61 -5.75 -5.55 16.54
CA ILE A 61 -5.35 -4.20 16.14
C ILE A 61 -3.83 -4.05 16.00
N PHE A 62 -3.06 -4.72 16.87
CA PHE A 62 -1.60 -4.75 16.75
C PHE A 62 -1.13 -5.50 15.51
N ILE A 63 -1.81 -6.57 15.12
CA ILE A 63 -1.51 -7.31 13.88
C ILE A 63 -1.80 -6.45 12.66
N ILE A 64 -2.93 -5.72 12.65
CA ILE A 64 -3.26 -4.75 11.59
C ILE A 64 -2.17 -3.68 11.49
N ASP A 65 -1.78 -3.08 12.61
CA ASP A 65 -0.75 -2.03 12.67
C ASP A 65 0.61 -2.54 12.17
N PHE A 66 0.95 -3.79 12.49
CA PHE A 66 2.15 -4.46 12.01
C PHE A 66 2.12 -4.67 10.48
N CYS A 67 1.04 -5.22 9.94
CA CYS A 67 0.89 -5.44 8.49
C CYS A 67 0.89 -4.12 7.70
N PHE A 68 0.21 -3.10 8.22
CA PHE A 68 0.18 -1.77 7.62
C PHE A 68 1.55 -1.11 7.64
N SER A 69 2.25 -1.15 8.77
CA SER A 69 3.61 -0.61 8.92
C SER A 69 4.63 -1.31 8.03
N PHE A 70 4.52 -2.64 7.90
CA PHE A 70 5.43 -3.44 7.08
C PHE A 70 5.27 -3.19 5.57
N GLY A 71 4.01 -3.08 5.11
CA GLY A 71 3.69 -3.01 3.68
C GLY A 71 3.37 -1.62 3.16
N TRP A 72 2.53 -0.87 3.87
CA TRP A 72 1.95 0.36 3.37
C TRP A 72 2.85 1.57 3.60
N THR A 73 3.37 1.73 4.82
CA THR A 73 4.19 2.88 5.23
C THR A 73 5.41 3.13 4.33
N PRO A 74 6.30 2.14 4.06
CA PRO A 74 7.43 2.37 3.17
C PRO A 74 6.99 2.60 1.72
N LEU A 75 5.93 1.93 1.25
CA LEU A 75 5.50 2.05 -0.15
C LEU A 75 4.79 3.37 -0.45
N GLN A 76 4.05 3.94 0.50
CA GLN A 76 3.38 5.23 0.32
C GLN A 76 4.37 6.38 0.04
N ALA A 77 5.57 6.34 0.65
CA ALA A 77 6.61 7.34 0.41
C ALA A 77 7.45 7.04 -0.85
N MET A 78 7.69 5.76 -1.14
CA MET A 78 8.56 5.35 -2.25
C MET A 78 7.85 5.33 -3.61
N TYR A 79 6.55 5.01 -3.65
CA TYR A 79 5.82 4.88 -4.91
C TYR A 79 5.66 6.21 -5.69
N PRO A 80 5.30 7.34 -5.06
CA PRO A 80 5.19 8.63 -5.76
C PRO A 80 6.53 9.12 -6.29
N VAL A 81 7.60 8.81 -5.55
CA VAL A 81 8.99 9.13 -5.92
C VAL A 81 9.41 8.43 -7.21
N GLU A 82 8.95 7.21 -7.43
CA GLU A 82 9.30 6.41 -8.62
C GLU A 82 8.46 6.73 -9.85
N CYS A 83 7.23 7.20 -9.64
CA CYS A 83 6.34 7.56 -10.75
C CYS A 83 6.62 8.96 -11.32
N LEU A 84 7.46 9.76 -10.67
CA LEU A 84 7.59 11.19 -10.93
C LEU A 84 8.99 11.54 -11.48
N SER A 85 9.02 12.19 -12.64
CA SER A 85 10.27 12.63 -13.29
C SER A 85 11.02 13.67 -12.43
N TYR A 86 12.35 13.70 -12.53
CA TYR A 86 13.25 14.49 -11.67
C TYR A 86 12.84 15.97 -11.58
N GLU A 87 12.38 16.58 -12.67
CA GLU A 87 12.05 18.01 -12.75
C GLU A 87 10.79 18.37 -11.96
N ILE A 88 9.78 17.49 -11.95
CA ILE A 88 8.50 17.74 -11.28
C ILE A 88 8.43 17.06 -9.90
N ARG A 89 9.46 16.30 -9.53
CA ARG A 89 9.49 15.47 -8.32
C ARG A 89 9.19 16.24 -7.05
N ALA A 90 9.83 17.39 -6.85
CA ALA A 90 9.63 18.20 -5.65
C ALA A 90 8.19 18.72 -5.53
N LYS A 91 7.60 19.18 -6.65
CA LYS A 91 6.22 19.71 -6.67
C LYS A 91 5.18 18.62 -6.47
N GLY A 92 5.32 17.46 -7.13
CA GLY A 92 4.37 16.37 -6.96
C GLY A 92 4.47 15.67 -5.61
N MET A 93 5.66 15.59 -5.01
CA MET A 93 5.83 15.15 -3.61
C MET A 93 5.09 16.05 -2.63
N ALA A 94 5.21 17.38 -2.78
CA ALA A 94 4.49 18.33 -1.93
C ALA A 94 2.97 18.17 -2.08
N PHE A 95 2.46 18.02 -3.30
CA PHE A 95 1.03 17.81 -3.56
C PHE A 95 0.52 16.49 -2.99
N SER A 96 1.28 15.40 -3.16
CA SER A 96 0.95 14.08 -2.58
C SER A 96 0.87 14.14 -1.06
N SER A 97 1.77 14.88 -0.41
CA SER A 97 1.73 15.09 1.03
C SER A 97 0.49 15.88 1.46
N VAL A 98 0.13 16.95 0.75
CA VAL A 98 -1.08 17.72 1.07
C VAL A 98 -2.35 16.86 0.92
N LEU A 99 -2.49 16.12 -0.17
CA LEU A 99 -3.62 15.20 -0.38
C LEU A 99 -3.70 14.13 0.71
N SER A 100 -2.56 13.56 1.12
CA SER A 100 -2.50 12.57 2.20
C SER A 100 -2.96 13.16 3.53
N ASN A 101 -2.59 14.41 3.84
CA ASN A 101 -3.03 15.08 5.06
C ASN A 101 -4.53 15.41 5.03
N ILE A 102 -5.08 15.80 3.88
CA ILE A 102 -6.52 16.03 3.72
C ILE A 102 -7.29 14.72 3.93
N ALA A 103 -6.83 13.62 3.33
CA ALA A 103 -7.44 12.31 3.53
C ALA A 103 -7.40 11.88 5.01
N LEU A 104 -6.27 12.08 5.68
CA LEU A 104 -6.13 11.79 7.12
C LEU A 104 -7.10 12.62 7.97
N LEU A 105 -7.32 13.88 7.60
CA LEU A 105 -8.29 14.74 8.29
C LEU A 105 -9.72 14.21 8.12
N VAL A 106 -10.09 13.82 6.89
CA VAL A 106 -11.41 13.24 6.61
C VAL A 106 -11.61 11.94 7.39
N ASP A 107 -10.61 11.06 7.44
CA ASP A 107 -10.69 9.82 8.21
C ASP A 107 -10.84 10.08 9.71
N GLN A 108 -10.08 11.02 10.28
CA GLN A 108 -10.16 11.35 11.72
C GLN A 108 -11.54 11.89 12.14
N PHE A 109 -12.14 12.79 11.36
CA PHE A 109 -13.48 13.31 11.65
C PHE A 109 -14.59 12.34 11.24
N GLY A 110 -14.39 11.60 10.15
CA GLY A 110 -15.36 10.66 9.59
C GLY A 110 -15.55 9.42 10.46
N ILE A 111 -14.45 8.80 10.91
CA ILE A 111 -14.49 7.60 11.75
C ILE A 111 -15.14 7.90 13.11
N GLY A 112 -14.80 9.03 13.74
CA GLY A 112 -15.40 9.44 15.02
C GLY A 112 -16.92 9.53 14.94
N ASN A 113 -17.44 10.28 13.97
CA ASN A 113 -18.89 10.44 13.75
C ASN A 113 -19.56 9.12 13.33
N ALA A 114 -18.86 8.27 12.58
CA ALA A 114 -19.40 6.98 12.16
C ALA A 114 -19.52 5.98 13.32
N ILE A 115 -18.57 5.96 14.26
CA ILE A 115 -18.65 5.12 15.46
C ILE A 115 -19.83 5.54 16.33
N ASP A 116 -20.08 6.84 16.52
CA ASP A 116 -21.20 7.32 17.33
C ASP A 116 -22.57 6.93 16.77
N LYS A 117 -22.71 6.84 15.44
CA LYS A 117 -23.99 6.52 14.78
C LYS A 117 -24.21 5.03 14.55
N ILE A 118 -23.16 4.29 14.21
CA ILE A 118 -23.25 2.93 13.62
C ILE A 118 -22.53 1.89 14.51
N GLY A 119 -21.70 2.33 15.46
CA GLY A 119 -20.99 1.47 16.40
C GLY A 119 -20.02 0.51 15.71
N TRP A 120 -20.06 -0.77 16.12
CA TRP A 120 -19.13 -1.80 15.64
C TRP A 120 -19.22 -2.07 14.12
N ARG A 121 -20.34 -1.74 13.46
CA ARG A 121 -20.51 -1.98 12.02
C ARG A 121 -19.65 -1.04 11.16
N THR A 122 -19.16 0.06 11.73
CA THR A 122 -18.25 1.01 11.06
C THR A 122 -16.96 0.33 10.61
N TYR A 123 -16.48 -0.68 11.34
CA TYR A 123 -15.28 -1.43 11.00
C TYR A 123 -15.44 -2.29 9.73
N ILE A 124 -16.65 -2.74 9.41
CA ILE A 124 -16.93 -3.47 8.15
C ILE A 124 -16.83 -2.54 6.95
N ILE A 125 -17.31 -1.29 7.09
CA ILE A 125 -17.20 -0.27 6.04
C ILE A 125 -15.71 0.03 5.77
N LEU A 126 -14.90 0.14 6.83
CA LEU A 126 -13.45 0.32 6.71
C LEU A 126 -12.77 -0.89 6.04
N ALA A 127 -13.20 -2.12 6.35
CA ALA A 127 -12.70 -3.31 5.65
C ALA A 127 -13.04 -3.26 4.14
N GLY A 128 -14.26 -2.86 3.79
CA GLY A 128 -14.68 -2.66 2.40
C GLY A 128 -13.86 -1.58 1.68
N TRP A 129 -13.55 -0.48 2.37
CA TRP A 129 -12.67 0.57 1.85
C TRP A 129 -11.26 0.05 1.54
N ASN A 130 -10.68 -0.79 2.42
CA ASN A 130 -9.39 -1.43 2.18
C ASN A 130 -9.39 -2.32 0.93
N ILE A 131 -10.49 -3.03 0.67
CA ILE A 131 -10.65 -3.85 -0.55
C ILE A 131 -10.79 -2.94 -1.78
N ALA A 132 -11.61 -1.89 -1.70
CA ALA A 132 -11.77 -0.94 -2.80
C ALA A 132 -10.44 -0.28 -3.17
N GLN A 133 -9.63 0.07 -2.17
CA GLN A 133 -8.27 0.58 -2.36
C GLN A 133 -7.37 -0.48 -3.02
N ALA A 134 -7.42 -1.74 -2.58
CA ALA A 134 -6.66 -2.83 -3.21
C ALA A 134 -7.04 -3.02 -4.68
N VAL A 135 -8.34 -2.90 -5.02
CA VAL A 135 -8.85 -2.96 -6.39
C VAL A 135 -8.38 -1.74 -7.20
N PHE A 136 -8.45 -0.54 -6.62
CA PHE A 136 -7.96 0.67 -7.27
C PHE A 136 -6.46 0.56 -7.60
N ILE A 137 -5.65 0.10 -6.64
CA ILE A 137 -4.23 -0.19 -6.86
C ILE A 137 -4.06 -1.26 -7.95
N TYR A 138 -4.88 -2.30 -7.96
CA TYR A 138 -4.79 -3.33 -8.99
C TYR A 138 -5.00 -2.76 -10.41
N PHE A 139 -5.91 -1.80 -10.58
CA PHE A 139 -6.21 -1.18 -11.89
C PHE A 139 -5.25 -0.05 -12.26
N PHE A 140 -4.89 0.82 -11.32
CA PHE A 140 -4.13 2.05 -11.60
C PHE A 140 -2.64 1.94 -11.30
N ALA A 141 -2.20 1.02 -10.42
CA ALA A 141 -0.78 0.92 -10.08
C ALA A 141 0.01 0.20 -11.19
N VAL A 142 0.94 0.94 -11.79
CA VAL A 142 1.96 0.44 -12.72
C VAL A 142 3.10 -0.19 -11.91
N GLU A 143 3.63 -1.33 -12.36
CA GLU A 143 4.73 -2.00 -11.67
C GLU A 143 6.05 -1.29 -12.01
N THR A 144 6.62 -0.57 -11.04
CA THR A 144 7.84 0.26 -11.15
C THR A 144 9.13 -0.52 -10.88
N ASN A 145 9.04 -1.82 -10.59
CA ASN A 145 10.16 -2.58 -10.06
C ASN A 145 11.18 -2.94 -11.16
N LYS A 146 12.45 -2.56 -10.95
CA LYS A 146 13.60 -2.81 -11.84
C LYS A 146 13.58 -2.09 -13.21
N ARG A 147 12.95 -0.92 -13.31
CA ARG A 147 12.98 -0.08 -14.53
C ARG A 147 13.68 1.25 -14.24
N THR A 148 14.46 1.75 -15.20
CA THR A 148 15.10 3.07 -15.08
C THR A 148 14.05 4.19 -15.23
N LEU A 149 14.37 5.40 -14.75
CA LEU A 149 13.48 6.57 -14.86
C LEU A 149 13.13 6.93 -16.31
N GLU A 150 14.01 6.59 -17.25
CA GLU A 150 13.81 6.77 -18.70
C GLU A 150 12.79 5.75 -19.24
N GLU A 151 12.93 4.47 -18.89
CA GLU A 151 11.95 3.43 -19.25
C GLU A 151 10.56 3.69 -18.65
N LEU A 152 10.50 4.23 -17.43
CA LEU A 152 9.24 4.62 -16.78
C LEU A 152 8.55 5.76 -17.55
N THR A 153 9.31 6.77 -17.99
CA THR A 153 8.76 7.88 -18.79
C THR A 153 8.22 7.39 -20.13
N GLU A 154 8.86 6.40 -20.75
CA GLU A 154 8.36 5.77 -21.99
C GLU A 154 7.10 4.91 -21.77
N ILE A 155 7.04 4.18 -20.64
CA ILE A 155 5.86 3.38 -20.25
C ILE A 155 4.67 4.27 -19.92
N PHE A 156 4.88 5.40 -19.22
CA PHE A 156 3.82 6.37 -18.90
C PHE A 156 3.33 7.14 -20.14
N ASN A 157 4.16 7.33 -21.16
CA ASN A 157 3.77 7.93 -22.44
C ASN A 157 3.09 6.95 -23.42
N ALA A 158 3.08 5.65 -23.13
CA ALA A 158 2.40 4.66 -23.97
C ALA A 158 0.86 4.71 -23.79
N LEU A 159 0.12 4.51 -24.88
CA LEU A 159 -1.36 4.54 -24.91
C LEU A 159 -2.07 3.59 -23.91
N ASN A 160 -1.33 2.60 -23.37
CA ASN A 160 -1.79 1.67 -22.34
C ASN A 160 -0.62 1.27 -21.41
N PRO A 161 -0.31 2.05 -20.36
CA PRO A 161 0.83 1.80 -19.46
C PRO A 161 0.78 0.44 -18.76
N ARG A 162 -0.43 -0.15 -18.62
CA ARG A 162 -0.67 -1.47 -18.00
C ARG A 162 -0.06 -2.64 -18.78
N LYS A 163 -0.20 -2.67 -20.11
CA LYS A 163 0.29 -3.80 -20.92
C LYS A 163 1.80 -3.74 -21.12
N ARG A 164 2.38 -2.53 -21.31
CA ARG A 164 3.83 -2.30 -21.40
C ARG A 164 4.58 -2.69 -20.11
N SER A 165 4.04 -2.37 -18.92
CA SER A 165 4.64 -2.76 -17.64
C SER A 165 4.68 -4.29 -17.41
N THR A 166 3.74 -5.03 -18.01
CA THR A 166 3.68 -6.50 -17.93
C THR A 166 4.49 -7.19 -19.03
N GLN A 167 4.82 -6.46 -20.11
CA GLN A 167 5.69 -6.96 -21.18
C GLN A 167 7.14 -6.88 -20.68
N LYS A 168 7.78 -8.04 -20.49
CA LYS A 168 9.24 -8.11 -20.50
C LYS A 168 9.65 -7.69 -21.90
N GLU A 169 9.97 -6.43 -22.08
CA GLU A 169 10.89 -6.06 -23.15
C GLU A 169 12.20 -6.79 -22.81
N GLN A 170 12.37 -7.96 -23.42
CA GLN A 170 13.69 -8.46 -23.81
C GLN A 170 14.35 -7.37 -24.66
N ILE A 171 15.65 -7.53 -24.91
CA ILE A 171 16.53 -6.65 -25.69
C ILE A 171 17.00 -5.46 -24.80
N LEU A 172 18.28 -5.21 -24.50
CA LEU A 172 19.48 -5.22 -25.34
C LEU A 172 20.76 -5.46 -24.50
N VAL A 173 21.18 -6.72 -24.35
CA VAL A 173 22.64 -7.05 -24.33
C VAL A 173 22.88 -7.86 -25.59
N THR A 174 22.78 -7.19 -26.73
CA THR A 174 23.19 -7.71 -28.03
C THR A 174 23.74 -6.52 -28.78
N GLY A 175 25.08 -6.48 -28.91
CA GLY A 175 25.73 -5.51 -29.80
C GLY A 175 26.94 -4.74 -29.27
N THR A 176 27.65 -5.15 -28.22
CA THR A 176 29.10 -4.87 -28.12
C THR A 176 29.87 -6.19 -28.22
N THR A 177 29.57 -6.94 -29.28
CA THR A 177 30.56 -7.81 -29.90
C THR A 177 30.98 -7.09 -31.18
N GLU A 178 31.92 -6.16 -31.06
CA GLU A 178 32.81 -5.88 -32.19
C GLU A 178 33.60 -7.18 -32.43
N PRO A 179 33.42 -7.87 -33.57
CA PRO A 179 34.27 -8.98 -33.91
C PRO A 179 35.56 -8.44 -34.54
N GLU A 180 36.68 -8.77 -33.89
CA GLU A 180 38.01 -9.05 -34.41
C GLU A 180 38.67 -8.16 -35.50
N MET A 181 39.87 -7.71 -35.13
CA MET A 181 41.14 -7.75 -35.88
C MET A 181 41.25 -7.02 -37.23
N ARG A 182 42.11 -5.99 -37.29
CA ARG A 182 43.45 -6.01 -37.92
C ARG A 182 44.19 -4.69 -37.74
#